data_AF-A0A4E0QLY7-F1
#
_entry.id   AF-A0A4E0QLY7-F1
#
_cell.length_a   1.000
_cell.length_b   1.000
_cell.length_c   1.000
_cell.angle_alpha   90.00
_cell.angle_beta   90.00
_cell.angle_gamma   90.00
#
_symmetry.space_group_name_H-M   'P 1'
#
loop_
_entity.id
_entity.type
_entity.pdbx_description
1 polymer ?
#
loop_
_entity_poly.entity_id
_entity_poly.type
_entity_poly.pdbx_seq_one_letter_code
_entity_poly.pdbx_strand_id
1 'polypeptide(L)'
;MFQRQEKQKAFDLLEQSGLLNSLTKELKWFINGLKGLWFTDKGDDMNLEMTPKQVADLGKIWGNAFLSSLSVEELLEHYDRQKILSQFKPQERLTGLEPQDILTQFKPQERLAGLEPQELDELQEYLKKREPKN
;
A
#
# COMPACT_ATOMS: atom_id res chain seq x y z
N MET A 1 25.15 27.16 14.54
CA MET A 1 25.97 26.08 13.95
C MET A 1 26.24 24.94 14.94
N PHE A 2 26.71 25.20 16.17
CA PHE A 2 26.95 24.17 17.20
C PHE A 2 25.68 23.39 17.61
N GLN A 3 24.57 24.06 17.88
CA GLN A 3 23.33 23.40 18.32
C GLN A 3 22.73 22.46 17.27
N ARG A 4 22.83 22.79 15.97
CA ARG A 4 22.32 21.94 14.89
C ARG A 4 23.08 20.62 14.77
N GLN A 5 24.40 20.66 14.90
CA GLN A 5 25.24 19.46 14.89
C GLN A 5 24.99 18.57 16.12
N GLU A 6 24.76 19.17 17.29
CA GLU A 6 24.38 18.39 18.49
C GLU A 6 23.01 17.75 18.37
N LYS A 7 22.00 18.49 17.86
CA LYS A 7 20.68 17.92 17.53
C LYS A 7 20.84 16.74 16.56
N GLN A 8 21.62 16.89 15.48
CA GLN A 8 21.82 15.82 14.50
C GLN A 8 22.44 14.58 15.15
N LYS A 9 23.51 14.76 15.93
CA LYS A 9 24.15 13.66 16.67
C LYS A 9 23.18 12.97 17.63
N ALA A 10 22.31 13.72 18.30
CA ALA A 10 21.30 13.14 19.18
C ALA A 10 20.30 12.25 18.43
N PHE A 11 19.82 12.69 17.25
CA PHE A 11 18.95 11.85 16.40
C PHE A 11 19.69 10.63 15.84
N ASP A 12 20.95 10.78 15.43
CA ASP A 12 21.75 9.68 14.91
C ASP A 12 21.99 8.63 16.01
N LEU A 13 22.27 9.06 17.25
CA LEU A 13 22.37 8.18 18.42
C LEU A 13 21.04 7.48 18.73
N LEU A 14 19.92 8.19 18.61
CA LEU A 14 18.59 7.64 18.81
C LEU A 14 18.28 6.54 17.78
N GLU A 15 18.66 6.75 16.51
CA GLU A 15 18.54 5.75 15.43
C GLU A 15 19.44 4.54 15.66
N GLN A 16 20.71 4.77 15.99
CA GLN A 16 21.70 3.70 16.21
C GLN A 16 21.40 2.85 17.45
N SER A 17 20.80 3.44 18.49
CA SER A 17 20.44 2.72 19.71
C SER A 17 19.32 1.69 19.51
N GLY A 18 18.63 1.72 18.36
CA GLY A 18 17.45 0.90 18.11
C GLY A 18 16.23 1.32 18.93
N LEU A 19 16.33 2.38 19.74
CA LEU A 19 15.24 2.86 20.59
C LEU A 19 14.03 3.28 19.75
N LEU A 20 14.24 3.89 18.58
CA LEU A 20 13.16 4.18 17.62
C LEU A 20 12.37 2.94 17.16
N ASN A 21 12.94 1.74 17.27
CA ASN A 21 12.27 0.49 16.91
C ASN A 21 11.46 -0.10 18.07
N SER A 22 11.70 0.33 19.31
CA SER A 22 10.93 -0.08 20.49
C SER A 22 9.80 0.90 20.85
N LEU A 23 9.77 2.08 20.23
CA LEU A 23 8.69 3.05 20.43
C LEU A 23 7.38 2.62 19.76
N THR A 24 6.26 3.12 20.29
CA THR A 24 4.96 2.98 19.63
C THR A 24 4.97 3.68 18.27
N LYS A 25 4.06 3.26 17.38
CA LYS A 25 3.95 3.82 16.02
C LYS A 25 3.77 5.34 16.06
N GLU A 26 2.97 5.83 16.99
CA GLU A 26 2.64 7.25 17.19
C GLU A 26 3.86 8.04 17.65
N LEU A 27 4.66 7.48 18.57
CA LEU A 27 5.82 8.17 19.10
C LEU A 27 6.99 8.15 18.09
N LYS A 28 7.16 7.05 17.35
CA LYS A 28 8.11 6.97 16.22
C LYS A 28 7.75 7.98 15.13
N TRP A 29 6.46 8.10 14.80
CA TRP A 29 5.93 9.10 13.87
C TRP A 29 6.24 10.53 14.34
N PHE A 30 5.93 10.84 15.60
CA PHE A 30 6.17 12.16 16.18
C PHE A 30 7.66 12.56 16.12
N ILE A 31 8.56 11.65 16.51
CA ILE A 31 10.00 11.92 16.53
C ILE A 31 10.56 12.11 15.12
N ASN A 32 10.16 11.29 14.15
CA ASN A 32 10.56 11.45 12.75
C ASN A 32 10.05 12.78 12.17
N GLY A 33 8.83 13.18 12.55
CA GLY A 33 8.26 14.45 12.16
C GLY A 33 9.01 15.65 12.74
N LEU A 34 9.41 15.56 14.01
CA LEU A 34 10.21 16.57 14.71
C LEU A 34 11.61 16.71 14.10
N LYS A 35 12.25 15.58 13.74
CA LYS A 35 13.51 15.56 12.98
C LYS A 35 13.36 16.37 11.70
N GLY A 36 12.36 16.04 10.88
CA GLY A 36 12.08 16.74 9.63
C GLY A 36 11.93 18.26 9.82
N LEU A 37 11.14 18.67 10.82
CA LEU A 37 10.90 20.09 11.15
C LEU A 37 12.19 20.83 11.52
N TRP A 38 12.99 20.28 12.44
CA TRP A 38 14.20 20.94 12.95
C TRP A 38 15.35 21.01 11.94
N PHE A 39 15.39 20.11 10.96
CA PHE A 39 16.41 20.13 9.92
C PHE A 39 15.96 20.81 8.61
N THR A 40 14.73 21.34 8.55
CA THR A 40 14.34 22.29 7.49
C THR A 40 15.11 23.62 7.59
N ASP A 41 15.07 24.43 6.53
CA ASP A 41 15.83 25.69 6.41
C ASP A 41 15.58 26.71 7.54
N LYS A 42 14.49 26.58 8.31
CA LYS A 42 14.13 27.46 9.43
C LYS A 42 14.16 26.80 10.82
N GLY A 43 14.56 25.52 10.93
CA GLY A 43 14.39 24.74 12.17
C GLY A 43 15.28 25.13 13.37
N ASP A 44 16.27 26.03 13.17
CA ASP A 44 17.07 26.61 14.26
C ASP A 44 16.48 27.91 14.81
N ASP A 45 15.52 28.52 14.11
CA ASP A 45 14.82 29.71 14.56
C ASP A 45 13.48 29.28 15.18
N MET A 46 13.25 29.64 16.45
CA MET A 46 11.99 29.30 17.15
C MET A 46 10.77 30.03 16.54
N ASN A 47 11.02 30.94 15.58
CA ASN A 47 10.01 31.62 14.80
C ASN A 47 9.73 30.84 13.50
N LEU A 48 8.91 29.80 13.63
CA LEU A 48 8.52 28.89 12.55
C LEU A 48 7.51 29.55 11.60
N GLU A 49 7.95 30.55 10.83
CA GLU A 49 7.19 31.04 9.69
C GLU A 49 7.32 30.08 8.52
N MET A 50 6.37 29.16 8.40
CA MET A 50 6.32 28.22 7.28
C MET A 50 5.50 28.78 6.12
N THR A 51 6.04 28.63 4.91
CA THR A 51 5.24 28.82 3.69
C THR A 51 4.22 27.69 3.54
N PRO A 52 3.08 27.90 2.84
CA PRO A 52 2.12 26.84 2.55
C PRO A 52 2.75 25.60 1.90
N LYS A 53 3.76 25.79 1.05
CA LYS A 53 4.52 24.72 0.42
C LYS A 53 5.28 23.87 1.45
N GLN A 54 5.99 24.51 2.37
CA GLN A 54 6.71 23.80 3.44
C GLN A 54 5.75 23.02 4.34
N VAL A 55 4.57 23.57 4.63
CA VAL A 55 3.52 22.85 5.39
C VAL A 55 3.05 21.61 4.63
N ALA A 56 2.79 21.72 3.33
CA ALA A 56 2.39 20.60 2.50
C ALA A 56 3.48 19.51 2.42
N ASP A 57 4.75 19.92 2.31
CA ASP A 57 5.87 18.97 2.25
C ASP A 57 6.08 18.24 3.59
N LEU A 58 5.96 18.94 4.73
CA LEU A 58 5.93 18.28 6.05
C LEU A 58 4.73 17.34 6.18
N GLY A 59 3.55 17.77 5.73
CA GLY A 59 2.34 16.95 5.72
C GLY A 59 2.52 15.63 4.94
N LYS A 60 3.25 15.64 3.82
CA LYS A 60 3.60 14.41 3.09
C LYS A 60 4.55 13.51 3.86
N ILE A 61 5.58 14.09 4.48
CA ILE A 61 6.55 13.32 5.29
C ILE A 61 5.80 12.62 6.44
N TRP A 62 4.96 13.37 7.16
CA TRP A 62 4.19 12.86 8.28
C TRP A 62 3.12 11.86 7.83
N GLY A 63 2.43 12.15 6.72
CA GLY A 63 1.44 11.25 6.12
C GLY A 63 2.07 9.92 5.71
N ASN A 64 3.20 9.95 5.01
CA ASN A 64 3.90 8.74 4.58
C ASN A 64 4.38 7.91 5.78
N ALA A 65 4.94 8.56 6.80
CA ALA A 65 5.40 7.87 8.01
C ALA A 65 4.23 7.20 8.77
N PHE A 66 3.09 7.88 8.88
CA PHE A 66 1.89 7.33 9.51
C PHE A 66 1.31 6.16 8.68
N LEU A 67 1.07 6.37 7.39
CA LEU A 67 0.50 5.37 6.49
C LEU A 67 1.37 4.10 6.41
N SER A 68 2.70 4.26 6.42
CA SER A 68 3.63 3.11 6.40
C SER A 68 3.63 2.29 7.68
N SER A 69 3.04 2.81 8.76
CA SER A 69 2.91 2.10 10.04
C SER A 69 1.61 1.29 10.16
N LEU A 70 0.62 1.57 9.31
CA LEU A 70 -0.68 0.91 9.32
C LEU A 70 -0.63 -0.44 8.59
N SER A 71 -1.49 -1.37 9.01
CA SER A 71 -1.80 -2.56 8.21
C SER A 71 -2.60 -2.16 6.97
N VAL A 72 -2.67 -3.06 5.99
CA VAL A 72 -3.48 -2.84 4.79
C VAL A 72 -4.96 -2.73 5.16
N GLU A 73 -5.43 -3.52 6.12
CA GLU A 73 -6.80 -3.47 6.61
C GLU A 73 -7.13 -2.12 7.25
N GLU A 74 -6.26 -1.62 8.14
CA GLU A 74 -6.41 -0.31 8.78
C GLU A 74 -6.41 0.82 7.74
N LEU A 75 -5.51 0.75 6.75
CA LEU A 75 -5.43 1.76 5.68
C LEU A 75 -6.71 1.78 4.84
N LEU A 76 -7.28 0.61 4.54
CA LEU A 76 -8.46 0.46 3.69
C LEU A 76 -9.79 0.66 4.42
N GLU A 77 -9.81 0.72 5.76
CA GLU A 77 -11.04 0.87 6.55
C GLU A 77 -11.88 2.09 6.14
N HIS A 78 -11.21 3.17 5.75
CA HIS A 78 -11.85 4.44 5.38
C HIS A 78 -12.08 4.61 3.87
N TYR A 79 -11.77 3.58 3.07
CA TYR A 79 -11.94 3.65 1.62
C TYR A 79 -12.97 2.64 1.12
N ASP A 80 -13.77 3.07 0.17
CA ASP A 80 -14.65 2.17 -0.58
C ASP A 80 -13.79 1.21 -1.42
N ARG A 81 -13.88 -0.08 -1.10
CA ARG A 81 -13.10 -1.14 -1.77
C ARG A 81 -13.43 -1.27 -3.25
N GLN A 82 -14.69 -1.06 -3.64
CA GLN A 82 -15.10 -1.11 -5.04
C GLN A 82 -14.50 0.07 -5.82
N LYS A 83 -14.48 1.26 -5.21
CA LYS A 83 -13.85 2.43 -5.80
C LYS A 83 -12.35 2.24 -5.98
N ILE A 84 -11.66 1.62 -5.02
CA ILE A 84 -10.24 1.26 -5.17
C ILE A 84 -10.05 0.27 -6.31
N LEU A 85 -10.80 -0.85 -6.30
CA LEU A 85 -10.71 -1.86 -7.35
C LEU A 85 -11.01 -1.28 -8.73
N SER A 86 -11.92 -0.29 -8.83
CA SER A 86 -12.25 0.37 -10.09
C SER A 86 -11.07 1.08 -10.78
N GLN A 87 -10.02 1.43 -10.03
CA GLN A 87 -8.82 2.07 -10.58
C GLN A 87 -7.90 1.09 -11.32
N PHE A 88 -8.06 -0.22 -11.09
CA PHE A 88 -7.26 -1.26 -11.73
C PHE A 88 -7.97 -1.84 -12.95
N LYS A 89 -7.20 -2.27 -13.95
CA LYS A 89 -7.75 -3.03 -15.08
C LYS A 89 -8.30 -4.37 -14.58
N PRO A 90 -9.37 -4.94 -15.20
CA PRO A 90 -9.95 -6.20 -14.75
C PRO A 90 -8.93 -7.34 -14.56
N GLN A 91 -7.95 -7.44 -15.44
CA GLN A 91 -6.89 -8.46 -15.38
C GLN A 91 -5.98 -8.30 -14.15
N GLU A 92 -5.66 -7.06 -13.77
CA GLU A 92 -4.82 -6.77 -12.59
C GLU A 92 -5.54 -7.14 -11.29
N ARG A 93 -6.88 -7.01 -11.25
CA ARG A 93 -7.70 -7.37 -10.08
C ARG A 93 -7.70 -8.87 -9.80
N LEU A 94 -7.46 -9.69 -10.82
CA LEU A 94 -7.46 -11.15 -10.72
C LEU A 94 -6.05 -11.73 -10.56
N THR A 95 -5.02 -10.89 -10.55
CA THR A 95 -3.63 -11.34 -10.42
C THR A 95 -3.41 -11.98 -9.05
N GLY A 96 -2.83 -13.18 -9.03
CA GLY A 96 -2.57 -13.95 -7.81
C GLY A 96 -3.73 -14.81 -7.32
N LEU A 97 -4.88 -14.81 -8.01
CA LEU A 97 -5.96 -15.76 -7.77
C LEU A 97 -5.83 -16.97 -8.70
N GLU A 98 -6.08 -18.16 -8.17
CA GLU A 98 -6.17 -19.36 -9.00
C GLU A 98 -7.41 -19.29 -9.90
N PRO A 99 -7.33 -19.68 -11.19
CA PRO A 99 -8.48 -19.66 -12.09
C PRO A 99 -9.70 -20.42 -11.55
N GLN A 100 -9.46 -21.51 -10.81
CA GLN A 100 -10.53 -22.31 -10.22
C GLN A 100 -11.37 -21.50 -9.20
N ASP A 101 -10.71 -20.72 -8.34
CA ASP A 101 -11.40 -19.92 -7.31
C ASP A 101 -12.29 -18.86 -7.94
N ILE A 102 -11.80 -18.21 -9.00
CA ILE A 102 -12.57 -17.23 -9.78
C ILE A 102 -13.78 -17.91 -10.42
N LEU A 103 -13.56 -19.02 -11.14
CA LEU A 103 -14.60 -19.69 -11.91
C LEU A 103 -15.70 -20.29 -11.03
N THR A 104 -15.41 -20.65 -9.77
CA THR A 104 -16.44 -21.20 -8.86
C THR A 104 -17.62 -20.26 -8.62
N GLN A 105 -17.41 -18.95 -8.73
CA GLN A 105 -18.46 -17.93 -8.55
C GLN A 105 -19.45 -17.86 -9.72
N PHE A 106 -19.08 -18.41 -10.88
CA PHE A 106 -19.88 -18.38 -12.10
C PHE A 106 -20.57 -19.73 -12.33
N LYS A 107 -21.78 -19.71 -12.88
CA LYS A 107 -22.45 -20.92 -13.36
C LYS A 107 -21.69 -21.51 -14.55
N PRO A 108 -21.73 -22.83 -14.78
CA PRO A 108 -21.00 -23.47 -15.88
C PRO A 108 -21.20 -22.80 -17.25
N GLN A 109 -22.41 -22.35 -17.56
CA GLN A 109 -22.72 -21.67 -18.83
C GLN A 109 -22.04 -20.31 -18.95
N GLU A 110 -21.93 -19.54 -17.85
CA GLU A 110 -21.30 -18.23 -17.82
C GLU A 110 -19.78 -18.34 -18.00
N ARG A 111 -19.17 -19.44 -17.56
CA ARG A 111 -17.74 -19.72 -17.75
C ARG A 111 -17.35 -19.94 -19.21
N LEU A 112 -18.32 -20.34 -20.04
CA LEU A 112 -18.14 -20.57 -21.48
C LEU A 112 -18.59 -19.36 -22.31
N ALA A 113 -19.10 -18.30 -21.67
CA ALA A 113 -19.55 -17.11 -22.37
C ALA A 113 -18.35 -16.39 -23.01
N GLY A 114 -18.48 -16.06 -24.29
CA GLY A 114 -17.42 -15.39 -25.07
C GLY A 114 -16.43 -16.33 -25.75
N LEU A 115 -16.60 -17.66 -25.63
CA LEU A 115 -15.90 -18.61 -26.48
C LEU A 115 -16.50 -18.62 -27.89
N GLU A 116 -15.63 -18.69 -28.89
CA GLU A 116 -16.03 -18.88 -30.29
C GLU A 116 -16.51 -20.32 -30.55
N PRO A 117 -17.33 -20.57 -31.59
CA PRO A 117 -17.83 -21.91 -31.89
C PRO A 117 -16.74 -22.98 -32.01
N GLN A 118 -15.57 -22.64 -32.58
CA GLN A 118 -14.44 -23.56 -32.69
C GLN A 118 -13.89 -23.98 -31.31
N GLU A 119 -13.78 -23.03 -30.36
CA GLU A 119 -13.28 -23.31 -29.02
C GLU A 119 -14.27 -24.21 -28.24
N LEU A 120 -15.56 -24.07 -28.51
CA LEU A 120 -16.59 -24.94 -27.96
C LEU A 120 -16.49 -26.38 -28.51
N ASP A 121 -16.21 -26.53 -29.81
CA ASP A 121 -15.98 -27.85 -30.43
C ASP A 121 -14.74 -28.54 -29.83
N GLU A 122 -13.64 -27.82 -29.65
CA GLU A 122 -12.41 -28.32 -29.01
C GLU A 122 -12.68 -28.78 -27.56
N LEU A 123 -13.45 -28.00 -26.80
CA LEU A 123 -13.87 -28.37 -25.45
C LEU A 123 -14.75 -29.63 -25.47
N GLN A 124 -15.66 -29.75 -26.42
CA GLN A 124 -16.51 -30.94 -26.56
C GLN A 124 -15.66 -32.19 -26.84
N GLU A 125 -14.65 -32.10 -27.70
CA GLU A 125 -13.71 -33.21 -27.94
C GLU A 125 -12.90 -33.58 -26.69
N TYR A 126 -12.44 -32.58 -25.94
CA TYR A 126 -11.74 -32.79 -24.68
C TYR A 126 -12.60 -33.55 -23.65
N LEU A 127 -13.89 -33.20 -23.54
CA LEU A 127 -14.82 -33.85 -22.63
C LEU A 127 -15.10 -35.29 -23.02
N LYS A 128 -15.27 -35.59 -24.31
CA LYS A 128 -15.43 -36.98 -24.81
C LYS A 128 -14.25 -37.88 -24.41
N LYS A 129 -13.02 -37.34 -24.38
CA LYS A 129 -11.82 -38.09 -23.93
C LYS A 129 -11.82 -38.39 -22.43
N ARG A 130 -12.59 -37.63 -21.65
CA ARG A 130 -12.73 -37.77 -20.19
C ARG A 130 -13.97 -38.53 -19.76
N GLU A 131 -14.86 -38.88 -20.69
CA GLU A 131 -15.98 -39.76 -20.39
C GLU A 131 -15.44 -41.10 -19.86
N PRO A 132 -15.92 -41.58 -18.70
CA PRO A 132 -15.50 -42.86 -18.17
C PRO A 132 -15.86 -43.94 -19.19
N LYS A 133 -14.87 -44.77 -19.56
CA LYS A 133 -15.12 -45.99 -20.32
C LYS A 133 -15.89 -46.95 -19.39
N ASN A 134 -17.21 -46.94 -19.53
CA ASN A 134 -18.06 -48.00 -18.98
C ASN A 134 -17.79 -49.32 -19.70
#